data_AF-A0A3D5C2H6-F1
#
_entry.id   AF-A0A3D5C2H6-F1
#
_cell.length_a   1.000
_cell.length_b   1.000
_cell.length_c   1.000
_cell.angle_alpha   90.00
_cell.angle_beta   90.00
_cell.angle_gamma   90.00
#
_symmetry.space_group_name_H-M   'P 1'
#
loop_
_entity.id
_entity.type
_entity.pdbx_description
1 polymer ?
#
loop_
_entity_poly.entity_id
_entity_poly.type
_entity_poly.pdbx_seq_one_letter_code
_entity_poly.pdbx_strand_id
1 'polypeptide(L)'
;MSAARAHGVDPEHIRGIVARELREYLNHPLMPGADDPPISELVAERCDHNEDFRGYLEARDQAAAGTVKTVRHALRGHNVRLGISGASPGWAMDGLRLQDLLHTINALMIADPTDEAETANKQIQTVRAASTDIQITINQTAHYDTDPHGPGFVARADRIASIHPDRVMVYNFGLVPAATLAHTGSILHERLN
;
A
#
# COMPACT_ATOMS: atom_id res chain seq x y z
N MET A 1 -13.81 20.77 -14.61
CA MET A 1 -12.69 21.39 -13.86
C MET A 1 -11.91 20.26 -13.22
N SER A 2 -10.59 20.14 -13.44
CA SER A 2 -9.81 19.04 -12.82
C SER A 2 -9.63 19.30 -11.32
N ALA A 3 -9.57 18.23 -10.51
CA ALA A 3 -9.35 18.33 -9.06
C ALA A 3 -8.11 19.19 -8.74
N ALA A 4 -7.00 18.98 -9.47
CA ALA A 4 -5.79 19.79 -9.36
C ALA A 4 -6.04 21.31 -9.49
N ARG A 5 -6.84 21.75 -10.47
CA ARG A 5 -7.16 23.18 -10.64
C ARG A 5 -8.02 23.74 -9.51
N ALA A 6 -8.90 22.91 -8.92
CA ALA A 6 -9.70 23.32 -7.75
C ALA A 6 -8.83 23.54 -6.50
N HIS A 7 -7.61 22.98 -6.49
CA HIS A 7 -6.61 23.15 -5.45
C HIS A 7 -5.50 24.15 -5.84
N GLY A 8 -5.69 24.95 -6.89
CA GLY A 8 -4.73 25.98 -7.30
C GLY A 8 -3.50 25.45 -8.06
N VAL A 9 -3.48 24.16 -8.42
CA VAL A 9 -2.39 23.56 -9.19
C VAL A 9 -2.66 23.71 -10.69
N ASP A 10 -1.67 24.20 -11.44
CA ASP A 10 -1.72 24.21 -12.91
C ASP A 10 -1.22 22.88 -13.51
N PRO A 11 -2.12 22.01 -14.01
CA PRO A 11 -1.71 20.70 -14.53
C PRO A 11 -0.84 20.78 -15.78
N GLU A 12 -0.96 21.86 -16.58
CA GLU A 12 -0.15 22.01 -17.79
C GLU A 12 1.29 22.40 -17.43
N HIS A 13 1.48 23.21 -16.40
CA HIS A 13 2.80 23.50 -15.83
C HIS A 13 3.48 22.21 -15.34
N ILE A 14 2.76 21.38 -14.58
CA ILE A 14 3.27 20.10 -14.08
C ILE A 14 3.64 19.15 -15.22
N ARG A 15 2.78 19.01 -16.25
CA ARG A 15 3.13 18.21 -17.43
C ARG A 15 4.38 18.73 -18.12
N GLY A 16 4.55 20.05 -18.20
CA GLY A 16 5.75 20.68 -18.76
C GLY A 16 7.01 20.30 -17.99
N ILE A 17 6.96 20.34 -16.65
CA ILE A 17 8.07 19.91 -15.78
C ILE A 17 8.39 18.43 -16.00
N VAL A 18 7.40 17.54 -15.91
CA VAL A 18 7.61 16.08 -16.04
C VAL A 18 8.11 15.71 -17.45
N ALA A 19 7.57 16.32 -18.50
CA ALA A 19 7.98 16.05 -19.87
C ALA A 19 9.43 16.52 -20.14
N ARG A 20 9.86 17.64 -19.54
CA ARG A 20 11.24 18.12 -19.62
C ARG A 20 12.19 17.13 -18.97
N GLU A 21 11.86 16.65 -17.78
CA GLU A 21 12.73 15.73 -17.04
C GLU A 21 12.76 14.34 -17.66
N LEU A 22 11.64 13.82 -18.16
CA LEU A 22 11.63 12.58 -18.95
C LEU A 22 12.56 12.71 -20.16
N ARG A 23 12.57 13.88 -20.81
CA ARG A 23 13.47 14.14 -21.93
C ARG A 23 14.94 14.22 -21.47
N GLU A 24 15.23 14.84 -20.33
CA GLU A 24 16.58 14.87 -19.76
C GLU A 24 17.07 13.47 -19.37
N TYR A 25 16.19 12.67 -18.73
CA TYR A 25 16.43 11.28 -18.35
C TYR A 25 16.71 10.41 -19.59
N LEU A 26 15.86 10.48 -20.62
CA LEU A 26 16.03 9.71 -21.86
C LEU A 26 17.26 10.12 -22.66
N ASN A 27 17.73 11.36 -22.52
CA ASN A 27 18.93 11.86 -23.18
C ASN A 27 20.19 11.74 -22.30
N HIS A 28 20.07 11.21 -21.08
CA HIS A 28 21.21 11.04 -20.19
C HIS A 28 22.12 9.92 -20.75
N PRO A 29 23.45 10.17 -20.89
CA PRO A 29 24.36 9.24 -21.56
C PRO A 29 24.59 7.92 -20.80
N LEU A 30 24.19 7.87 -19.53
CA LEU A 30 24.08 6.65 -18.73
C LEU A 30 22.61 6.45 -18.39
N MET A 31 22.06 5.29 -18.77
CA MET A 31 20.78 4.82 -18.24
C MET A 31 20.91 4.78 -16.72
N PRO A 32 20.06 5.49 -15.97
CA PRO A 32 20.07 5.44 -14.52
C PRO A 32 19.88 3.98 -14.08
N GLY A 33 20.81 3.54 -13.23
CA GLY A 33 21.13 2.14 -13.00
C GLY A 33 20.46 1.57 -11.76
N ALA A 34 20.72 0.29 -11.49
CA ALA A 34 20.22 -0.42 -10.31
C ALA A 34 20.65 0.19 -8.95
N ASP A 35 21.54 1.18 -8.97
CA ASP A 35 22.05 1.91 -7.79
C ASP A 35 21.29 3.23 -7.52
N ASP A 36 20.26 3.57 -8.32
CA ASP A 36 19.42 4.73 -8.02
C ASP A 36 18.63 4.51 -6.72
N PRO A 37 18.44 5.55 -5.90
CA PRO A 37 17.59 5.46 -4.74
C PRO A 37 16.17 5.02 -5.17
N PRO A 38 15.45 4.25 -4.32
CA PRO A 38 14.09 3.83 -4.60
C PRO A 38 13.23 5.01 -5.08
N ILE A 39 12.37 4.79 -6.07
CA ILE A 39 11.51 5.84 -6.65
C ILE A 39 10.74 6.62 -5.57
N SER A 40 10.33 5.96 -4.49
CA SER A 40 9.68 6.61 -3.35
C SER A 40 10.53 7.68 -2.67
N GLU A 41 11.85 7.49 -2.60
CA GLU A 41 12.79 8.46 -2.03
C GLU A 41 12.98 9.64 -2.97
N LEU A 42 13.12 9.39 -4.28
CA LEU A 42 13.18 10.44 -5.30
C LEU A 42 11.91 11.31 -5.29
N VAL A 43 10.73 10.69 -5.15
CA VAL A 43 9.46 11.42 -5.04
C VAL A 43 9.42 12.26 -3.77
N ALA A 44 9.86 11.71 -2.63
CA ALA A 44 9.88 12.42 -1.35
C ALA A 44 10.84 13.63 -1.39
N GLU A 45 12.08 13.43 -1.82
CA GLU A 45 13.07 14.50 -1.99
C GLU A 45 12.51 15.61 -2.88
N ARG A 46 11.82 15.23 -3.96
CA ARG A 46 11.26 16.20 -4.87
C ARG A 46 10.08 16.97 -4.29
N CYS A 47 9.24 16.34 -3.48
CA CYS A 47 8.20 17.04 -2.74
C CYS A 47 8.78 18.07 -1.76
N ASP A 48 9.98 17.84 -1.23
CA ASP A 48 10.65 18.78 -0.32
C ASP A 48 11.18 20.03 -1.07
N HIS A 49 11.54 19.89 -2.34
CA HIS A 49 12.19 20.97 -3.13
C HIS A 49 11.30 21.61 -4.20
N ASN A 50 10.12 21.05 -4.51
CA ASN A 50 9.23 21.54 -5.56
C ASN A 50 7.78 21.61 -5.07
N GLU A 51 7.33 22.82 -4.71
CA GLU A 51 6.00 23.05 -4.17
C GLU A 51 4.88 22.74 -5.16
N ASP A 52 5.07 23.00 -6.45
CA ASP A 52 4.07 22.70 -7.49
C ASP A 52 3.89 21.19 -7.65
N PHE A 53 5.00 20.44 -7.68
CA PHE A 53 4.98 18.98 -7.72
C PHE A 53 4.33 18.39 -6.47
N ARG A 54 4.68 18.90 -5.28
CA ARG A 54 4.04 18.54 -4.01
C ARG A 54 2.53 18.81 -4.07
N GLY A 55 2.13 20.02 -4.46
CA GLY A 55 0.72 20.42 -4.55
C GLY A 55 -0.08 19.55 -5.52
N TYR A 56 0.53 19.13 -6.64
CA TYR A 56 -0.10 18.18 -7.56
C TYR A 56 -0.36 16.82 -6.93
N LEU A 57 0.64 16.24 -6.25
CA LEU A 57 0.47 14.96 -5.56
C LEU A 57 -0.55 15.07 -4.42
N GLU A 58 -0.52 16.15 -3.64
CA GLU A 58 -1.52 16.41 -2.60
C GLU A 58 -2.93 16.48 -3.18
N ALA A 59 -3.14 17.19 -4.28
CA ALA A 59 -4.46 17.28 -4.90
C ALA A 59 -4.97 15.92 -5.41
N ARG A 60 -4.06 15.10 -5.96
CA ARG A 60 -4.40 13.73 -6.39
C ARG A 60 -4.75 12.84 -5.19
N ASP A 61 -3.92 12.86 -4.16
CA ASP A 61 -4.09 12.02 -2.98
C ASP A 61 -5.34 12.44 -2.19
N GLN A 62 -5.65 13.75 -2.13
CA GLN A 62 -6.89 14.29 -1.58
C GLN A 62 -8.12 13.85 -2.38
N ALA A 63 -8.06 13.77 -3.70
CA ALA A 63 -9.17 13.28 -4.52
C ALA A 63 -9.45 11.79 -4.25
N ALA A 64 -8.41 10.98 -4.16
CA ALA A 64 -8.53 9.56 -3.84
C ALA A 64 -9.06 9.35 -2.41
N ALA A 65 -8.47 10.01 -1.41
CA ALA A 65 -8.95 9.98 -0.03
C ALA A 65 -10.39 10.54 0.11
N GLY A 66 -10.74 11.57 -0.67
CA GLY A 66 -12.09 12.12 -0.74
C GLY A 66 -13.12 11.13 -1.27
N THR A 67 -12.72 10.28 -2.22
CA THR A 67 -13.55 9.16 -2.70
C THR A 67 -13.80 8.15 -1.58
N VAL A 68 -12.76 7.77 -0.84
CA VAL A 68 -12.90 6.87 0.32
C VAL A 68 -13.82 7.47 1.39
N LYS A 69 -13.70 8.77 1.68
CA LYS A 69 -14.58 9.50 2.61
C LYS A 69 -16.04 9.51 2.15
N THR A 70 -16.27 9.68 0.85
CA THR A 70 -17.60 9.65 0.24
C THR A 70 -18.24 8.27 0.36
N VAL A 71 -17.49 7.21 0.06
CA VAL A 71 -17.94 5.82 0.26
C VAL A 71 -18.25 5.55 1.73
N ARG A 72 -17.37 5.97 2.65
CA ARG A 72 -17.62 5.85 4.09
C ARG A 72 -18.90 6.57 4.50
N HIS A 73 -19.13 7.78 3.97
CA HIS A 73 -20.35 8.54 4.26
C HIS A 73 -21.60 7.81 3.76
N ALA A 74 -21.58 7.27 2.54
CA ALA A 74 -22.68 6.50 1.97
C ALA A 74 -22.98 5.22 2.76
N LEU A 75 -21.96 4.62 3.39
CA LEU A 75 -22.10 3.42 4.23
C LEU A 75 -22.45 3.74 5.69
N ARG A 76 -22.64 5.00 6.08
CA ARG A 76 -23.02 5.36 7.47
C ARG A 76 -24.36 4.71 7.83
N GLY A 77 -24.42 4.11 9.02
CA GLY A 77 -25.60 3.38 9.49
C GLY A 77 -25.64 1.91 9.08
N HIS A 78 -24.71 1.46 8.23
CA HIS A 78 -24.53 0.05 7.93
C HIS A 78 -23.40 -0.54 8.80
N ASN A 79 -23.56 -1.78 9.25
CA ASN A 79 -22.52 -2.51 9.99
C ASN A 79 -21.47 -3.09 9.02
N VAL A 80 -20.73 -2.20 8.34
CA VAL A 80 -19.76 -2.57 7.30
C VAL A 80 -18.38 -2.00 7.63
N ARG A 81 -17.35 -2.83 7.48
CA ARG A 81 -15.95 -2.39 7.54
C ARG A 81 -15.50 -1.93 6.15
N LEU A 82 -14.84 -0.78 6.11
CA LEU A 82 -14.22 -0.22 4.91
C LEU A 82 -12.72 -0.48 5.01
N GLY A 83 -12.26 -1.41 4.18
CA GLY A 83 -10.86 -1.78 4.03
C GLY A 83 -10.20 -1.10 2.84
N ILE A 84 -8.92 -0.78 2.96
CA ILE A 84 -8.07 -0.34 1.84
C ILE A 84 -6.89 -1.31 1.69
N SER A 85 -6.52 -1.57 0.44
CA SER A 85 -5.30 -2.25 0.05
C SER A 85 -4.36 -1.26 -0.62
N GLY A 86 -3.04 -1.44 -0.44
CA GLY A 86 -2.04 -0.65 -1.18
C GLY A 86 -1.91 0.81 -0.73
N ALA A 87 -2.32 1.16 0.49
CA ALA A 87 -2.09 2.50 1.02
C ALA A 87 -0.60 2.71 1.35
N SER A 88 0.05 3.70 0.77
CA SER A 88 1.49 3.96 0.98
C SER A 88 1.75 4.56 2.37
N PRO A 89 2.83 4.17 3.07
CA PRO A 89 3.27 4.85 4.29
C PRO A 89 3.80 6.27 4.03
N GLY A 90 4.12 6.63 2.78
CA GLY A 90 4.63 7.94 2.39
C GLY A 90 3.93 8.49 1.15
N TRP A 91 4.63 9.31 0.36
CA TRP A 91 4.14 9.76 -0.94
C TRP A 91 3.91 8.55 -1.84
N ALA A 92 2.63 8.27 -2.15
CA ALA A 92 2.27 7.12 -2.94
C ALA A 92 2.58 7.39 -4.42
N MET A 93 3.17 6.42 -5.13
CA MET A 93 3.08 6.41 -6.60
C MET A 93 1.61 6.27 -7.04
N ASP A 94 0.82 5.52 -6.27
CA ASP A 94 -0.54 5.06 -6.64
C ASP A 94 -1.69 5.89 -6.05
N GLY A 95 -1.39 7.00 -5.36
CA GLY A 95 -2.39 8.01 -5.02
C GLY A 95 -3.08 7.92 -3.65
N LEU A 96 -2.63 7.04 -2.74
CA LEU A 96 -3.24 6.91 -1.41
C LEU A 96 -2.18 6.90 -0.31
N ARG A 97 -2.04 8.02 0.41
CA ARG A 97 -1.22 8.07 1.64
C ARG A 97 -2.03 7.52 2.80
N LEU A 98 -1.46 6.58 3.54
CA LEU A 98 -2.11 5.92 4.66
C LEU A 98 -2.54 6.92 5.74
N GLN A 99 -1.69 7.91 6.05
CA GLN A 99 -1.97 8.99 7.03
C GLN A 99 -3.32 9.67 6.78
N ASP A 100 -3.66 9.94 5.52
CA ASP A 100 -4.88 10.66 5.14
C ASP A 100 -6.15 9.81 5.29
N LEU A 101 -5.97 8.49 5.46
CA LEU A 101 -7.05 7.49 5.53
C LEU A 101 -7.32 7.00 6.96
N LEU A 102 -6.41 7.18 7.91
CA LEU A 102 -6.47 6.58 9.27
C LEU A 102 -7.78 6.86 10.01
N HIS A 103 -8.38 8.04 9.82
CA HIS A 103 -9.66 8.42 10.44
C HIS A 103 -10.89 8.00 9.62
N THR A 104 -10.68 7.45 8.43
CA THR A 104 -11.74 7.09 7.49
C THR A 104 -11.92 5.59 7.40
N ILE A 105 -10.85 4.80 7.41
CA ILE A 105 -10.90 3.33 7.27
C ILE A 105 -11.03 2.64 8.63
N ASN A 106 -11.39 1.36 8.62
CA ASN A 106 -11.34 0.51 9.83
C ASN A 106 -10.82 -0.90 9.54
N ALA A 107 -10.26 -1.09 8.33
CA ALA A 107 -9.41 -2.21 8.01
C ALA A 107 -8.30 -1.75 7.06
N LEU A 108 -7.10 -2.30 7.24
CA LEU A 108 -5.98 -2.15 6.33
C LEU A 108 -5.57 -3.56 5.88
N MET A 109 -5.51 -3.75 4.57
CA MET A 109 -4.98 -4.96 3.96
C MET A 109 -3.53 -4.72 3.55
N ILE A 110 -2.62 -5.52 4.09
CA ILE A 110 -1.18 -5.44 3.87
C ILE A 110 -0.76 -6.65 3.03
N ALA A 111 0.13 -6.47 2.07
CA ALA A 111 0.72 -7.57 1.31
C ALA A 111 1.48 -8.53 2.24
N ASP A 112 1.84 -9.73 1.74
CA ASP A 112 2.63 -10.66 2.54
C ASP A 112 3.95 -9.97 3.00
N PRO A 113 4.16 -9.83 4.32
CA PRO A 113 5.28 -9.09 4.89
C PRO A 113 6.64 -9.75 4.64
N THR A 114 6.72 -10.92 3.98
CA THR A 114 7.99 -11.45 3.49
C THR A 114 8.40 -10.89 2.13
N ASP A 115 7.46 -10.40 1.33
CA ASP A 115 7.79 -9.86 0.00
C ASP A 115 8.15 -8.37 0.08
N GLU A 116 7.45 -7.62 0.93
CA GLU A 116 7.68 -6.18 1.15
C GLU A 116 7.78 -5.84 2.64
N ALA A 117 8.79 -6.41 3.31
CA ALA A 117 8.93 -6.32 4.77
C ALA A 117 8.99 -4.88 5.29
N GLU A 118 9.71 -3.99 4.60
CA GLU A 118 9.87 -2.60 5.01
C GLU A 118 8.56 -1.82 4.90
N THR A 119 7.88 -1.89 3.75
CA THR A 119 6.58 -1.26 3.51
C THR A 119 5.55 -1.75 4.53
N ALA A 120 5.45 -3.06 4.73
CA ALA A 120 4.53 -3.67 5.69
C ALA A 120 4.81 -3.16 7.11
N ASN A 121 6.08 -3.16 7.56
CA ASN A 121 6.46 -2.67 8.88
C ASN A 121 6.07 -1.19 9.08
N LYS A 122 6.34 -0.33 8.09
CA LYS A 122 5.97 1.09 8.13
C LYS A 122 4.45 1.27 8.23
N GLN A 123 3.67 0.55 7.42
CA GLN A 123 2.21 0.59 7.48
C GLN A 123 1.67 0.16 8.86
N ILE A 124 2.20 -0.94 9.42
CA ILE A 124 1.82 -1.44 10.75
C ILE A 124 2.14 -0.41 11.82
N GLN A 125 3.33 0.17 11.78
CA GLN A 125 3.74 1.21 12.73
C GLN A 125 2.81 2.44 12.65
N THR A 126 2.50 2.90 11.44
CA THR A 126 1.58 4.02 11.22
C THR A 126 0.19 3.73 11.79
N VAL A 127 -0.37 2.54 11.53
CA VAL A 127 -1.68 2.15 12.08
C VAL A 127 -1.65 2.08 13.60
N ARG A 128 -0.65 1.42 14.18
CA ARG A 128 -0.53 1.25 15.64
C ARG A 128 -0.31 2.57 16.36
N ALA A 129 0.46 3.49 15.77
CA ALA A 129 0.68 4.83 16.33
C ALA A 129 -0.60 5.69 16.30
N ALA A 130 -1.49 5.47 15.33
CA ALA A 130 -2.71 6.26 15.18
C ALA A 130 -3.73 6.06 16.33
N SER A 131 -3.56 5.03 17.16
CA SER A 131 -4.50 4.66 18.25
C SER A 131 -5.95 4.51 17.77
N THR A 132 -6.14 4.11 16.50
CA THR A 132 -7.44 3.85 15.89
C THR A 132 -7.74 2.35 15.87
N ASP A 133 -9.02 1.98 15.98
CA ASP A 133 -9.48 0.60 15.81
C ASP A 133 -9.49 0.22 14.32
N ILE A 134 -8.29 0.08 13.75
CA ILE A 134 -8.09 -0.39 12.38
C ILE A 134 -7.63 -1.83 12.45
N GLN A 135 -8.43 -2.70 11.84
CA GLN A 135 -8.08 -4.10 11.69
C GLN A 135 -6.95 -4.29 10.67
N ILE A 136 -5.88 -4.95 11.07
CA ILE A 136 -4.78 -5.36 10.19
C ILE A 136 -5.09 -6.74 9.63
N THR A 137 -5.27 -6.82 8.32
CA THR A 137 -5.41 -8.08 7.59
C THR A 137 -4.18 -8.29 6.72
N ILE A 138 -3.47 -9.41 6.92
CA ILE A 138 -2.41 -9.80 5.98
C ILE A 138 -3.05 -10.54 4.81
N ASN A 139 -2.84 -10.01 3.62
CA ASN A 139 -3.14 -10.69 2.37
C ASN A 139 -1.98 -11.64 2.06
N GLN A 140 -2.11 -12.87 2.55
CA GLN A 140 -1.20 -13.94 2.21
C GLN A 140 -1.61 -14.43 0.82
N THR A 141 -0.91 -13.94 -0.20
CA THR A 141 -0.89 -14.64 -1.47
C THR A 141 -0.15 -15.93 -1.21
N ALA A 142 -0.84 -17.07 -1.28
CA ALA A 142 -0.18 -18.34 -1.53
C ALA A 142 0.52 -18.19 -2.88
N HIS A 143 1.71 -17.59 -2.86
CA HIS A 143 2.46 -17.32 -4.07
C HIS A 143 2.68 -18.66 -4.76
N TYR A 144 2.51 -18.65 -6.07
CA TYR A 144 2.69 -19.81 -6.93
C TYR A 144 4.06 -20.48 -6.77
N ASP A 145 5.03 -19.77 -6.17
CA ASP A 145 6.42 -20.17 -6.07
C ASP A 145 6.82 -20.78 -4.71
N THR A 146 5.97 -20.70 -3.68
CA THR A 146 6.28 -21.29 -2.37
C THR A 146 5.44 -22.55 -2.14
N ASP A 147 6.09 -23.71 -2.09
CA ASP A 147 5.45 -24.97 -1.72
C ASP A 147 4.83 -24.83 -0.31
N PRO A 148 3.50 -24.96 -0.15
CA PRO A 148 2.83 -24.90 1.14
C PRO A 148 3.29 -25.98 2.12
N HIS A 149 3.90 -27.06 1.62
CA HIS A 149 4.49 -28.14 2.43
C HIS A 149 5.97 -27.93 2.73
N GLY A 150 6.58 -26.90 2.15
CA GLY A 150 8.01 -26.62 2.26
C GLY A 150 8.37 -25.73 3.46
N PRO A 151 9.66 -25.73 3.86
CA PRO A 151 10.15 -24.89 4.96
C PRO A 151 9.98 -23.38 4.69
N GLY A 152 9.91 -22.97 3.42
CA GLY A 152 9.65 -21.58 3.04
C GLY A 152 8.28 -21.08 3.49
N PHE A 153 7.25 -21.93 3.45
CA PHE A 153 5.91 -21.55 3.89
C PHE A 153 5.83 -21.40 5.41
N VAL A 154 6.52 -22.28 6.16
CA VAL A 154 6.61 -22.17 7.64
C VAL A 154 7.30 -20.87 8.04
N ALA A 155 8.41 -20.50 7.39
CA ALA A 155 9.10 -19.24 7.67
C ALA A 155 8.21 -18.02 7.35
N ARG A 156 7.42 -18.06 6.28
CA ARG A 156 6.40 -17.04 5.98
C ARG A 156 5.35 -16.95 7.07
N ALA A 157 4.79 -18.09 7.51
CA ALA A 157 3.81 -18.13 8.59
C ALA A 157 4.37 -17.55 9.91
N ASP A 158 5.62 -17.86 10.26
CA ASP A 158 6.29 -17.30 11.43
C ASP A 158 6.47 -15.79 11.33
N ARG A 159 6.83 -15.28 10.15
CA ARG A 159 6.92 -13.84 9.91
C ARG A 159 5.56 -13.17 10.07
N ILE A 160 4.50 -13.74 9.50
CA ILE A 160 3.12 -13.23 9.65
C ILE A 160 2.70 -13.23 11.13
N ALA A 161 2.99 -14.30 11.87
CA ALA A 161 2.68 -14.40 13.30
C ALA A 161 3.39 -13.32 14.13
N SER A 162 4.65 -13.01 13.81
CA SER A 162 5.41 -11.95 14.50
C SER A 162 4.79 -10.55 14.39
N ILE A 163 3.93 -10.34 13.40
CA ILE A 163 3.21 -9.09 13.18
C ILE A 163 1.95 -9.00 14.03
N HIS A 164 1.46 -10.10 14.61
CA HIS A 164 0.19 -10.15 15.34
C HIS A 164 -0.97 -9.48 14.57
N PRO A 165 -1.28 -9.93 13.34
CA PRO A 165 -2.41 -9.40 12.60
C PRO A 165 -3.73 -9.86 13.21
N ASP A 166 -4.80 -9.08 13.02
CA ASP A 166 -6.14 -9.49 13.44
C ASP A 166 -6.70 -10.61 12.56
N ARG A 167 -6.30 -10.63 11.28
CA ARG A 167 -6.76 -11.59 10.28
C ARG A 167 -5.65 -11.92 9.28
N VAL A 168 -5.71 -13.13 8.76
CA VAL A 168 -4.96 -13.55 7.57
C VAL A 168 -5.96 -13.98 6.52
N MET A 169 -5.86 -13.38 5.33
CA MET A 169 -6.61 -13.77 4.15
C MET A 169 -5.69 -14.58 3.25
N VAL A 170 -6.13 -15.77 2.83
CA VAL A 170 -5.42 -16.60 1.85
C VAL A 170 -6.03 -16.34 0.48
N TYR A 171 -5.30 -15.62 -0.39
CA TYR A 171 -5.75 -15.26 -1.73
C TYR A 171 -5.54 -16.42 -2.72
N ASN A 172 -6.41 -16.54 -3.74
CA ASN A 172 -6.45 -17.63 -4.75
C ASN A 172 -7.01 -19.00 -4.29
N PHE A 173 -7.87 -19.01 -3.27
CA PHE A 173 -8.54 -20.19 -2.70
C PHE A 173 -9.14 -21.20 -3.72
N GLY A 174 -9.65 -20.71 -4.86
CA GLY A 174 -10.27 -21.56 -5.88
C GLY A 174 -9.30 -22.31 -6.80
N LEU A 175 -7.99 -22.04 -6.70
CA LEU A 175 -6.97 -22.53 -7.63
C LEU A 175 -6.05 -23.60 -7.03
N VAL A 176 -6.26 -23.99 -5.75
CA VAL A 176 -5.45 -24.99 -5.05
C VAL A 176 -6.28 -26.20 -4.61
N PRO A 177 -5.68 -27.40 -4.49
CA PRO A 177 -6.36 -28.56 -3.95
C PRO A 177 -6.85 -28.34 -2.50
N ALA A 178 -7.99 -28.95 -2.14
CA ALA A 178 -8.55 -28.85 -0.79
C ALA A 178 -7.59 -29.32 0.33
N ALA A 179 -6.75 -30.32 0.04
CA ALA A 179 -5.74 -30.81 0.98
C ALA A 179 -4.64 -29.76 1.25
N THR A 180 -4.19 -29.07 0.20
CA THR A 180 -3.21 -27.98 0.30
C THR A 180 -3.77 -26.84 1.14
N LEU A 181 -5.01 -26.45 0.88
CA LEU A 181 -5.71 -25.43 1.66
C LEU A 181 -5.84 -25.82 3.14
N ALA A 182 -6.25 -27.05 3.44
CA ALA A 182 -6.36 -27.53 4.82
C ALA A 182 -5.01 -27.51 5.53
N HIS A 183 -3.93 -27.89 4.84
CA HIS A 183 -2.57 -27.84 5.36
C HIS A 183 -2.10 -26.41 5.64
N THR A 184 -2.27 -25.49 4.68
CA THR A 184 -2.01 -24.06 4.83
C THR A 184 -2.76 -23.48 6.02
N GLY A 185 -4.06 -23.79 6.14
CA GLY A 185 -4.88 -23.37 7.28
C GLY A 185 -4.37 -23.91 8.61
N SER A 186 -3.93 -25.18 8.66
CA SER A 186 -3.38 -25.79 9.87
C SER A 186 -2.10 -25.09 10.34
N ILE A 187 -1.14 -24.84 9.44
CA ILE A 187 0.12 -24.18 9.78
C ILE A 187 -0.13 -22.75 10.26
N LEU A 188 -0.96 -21.99 9.54
CA LEU A 188 -1.31 -20.62 9.95
C LEU A 188 -2.02 -20.61 11.30
N HIS A 189 -2.94 -21.55 11.54
CA HIS A 189 -3.64 -21.66 12.82
C HIS A 189 -2.68 -21.98 13.98
N GLU A 190 -1.73 -22.88 13.79
CA GLU A 190 -0.74 -23.25 14.80
C GLU A 190 0.18 -22.08 15.18
N ARG A 191 0.52 -21.20 14.23
CA ARG A 191 1.44 -20.08 14.48
C ARG A 191 0.77 -18.79 14.96
N LEU A 192 -0.52 -18.61 14.68
CA LEU A 192 -1.27 -17.41 15.02
C LEU A 192 -1.97 -17.47 16.38
N ASN A 193 -2.05 -18.65 17.01
CA ASN A 193 -2.65 -18.86 18.34
C ASN A 193 -1.59 -19.30 19.35
#